data_AF-A0A7R7GVI9-F1
#
_entry.id   AF-A0A7R7GVI9-F1
#
_cell.length_a   1.000
_cell.length_b   1.000
_cell.length_c   1.000
_cell.angle_alpha   90.00
_cell.angle_beta   90.00
_cell.angle_gamma   90.00
#
_symmetry.space_group_name_H-M   'P 1'
#
loop_
_entity.id
_entity.type
_entity.pdbx_description
1 polymer ?
#
loop_
_entity_poly.entity_id
_entity_poly.type
_entity_poly.pdbx_seq_one_letter_code
_entity_poly.pdbx_strand_id
1 'polypeptide(L)'
;MGDCLRLGGTARRPVAVKVACGSRASNFKVAATVPTREQCPGDVDSAYSARNGFSETHTACLDIDWAVGECMSVDPDNRTDPVPADCNDESVPHRQRATQILTGLSDPVSVDQCLSGVGYAYAERRFAVCVEDVG
;
A
#
# COMPACT_ATOMS: atom_id res chain seq x y z
N MET A 1 -1.21 -14.56 -2.57
CA MET A 1 -0.52 -13.48 -1.85
C MET A 1 0.67 -13.04 -2.67
N GLY A 2 1.01 -11.75 -2.67
CA GLY A 2 2.11 -11.20 -3.47
C GLY A 2 1.74 -10.84 -4.91
N ASP A 3 0.45 -10.88 -5.27
CA ASP A 3 -0.02 -10.30 -6.52
C ASP A 3 -0.05 -8.78 -6.39
N CYS A 4 0.35 -8.06 -7.44
CA CYS A 4 0.31 -6.60 -7.46
C CYS A 4 -0.80 -6.09 -8.36
N LEU A 5 -1.42 -5.03 -7.93
CA LEU A 5 -2.67 -4.51 -8.45
C LEU A 5 -2.52 -3.03 -8.75
N ARG A 6 -3.09 -2.64 -9.89
CA ARG A 6 -3.55 -1.28 -10.10
C ARG A 6 -4.99 -1.21 -9.64
N LEU A 7 -5.23 -0.67 -8.46
CA LEU A 7 -6.55 -0.24 -8.02
C LEU A 7 -6.79 1.20 -8.40
N GLY A 8 -8.02 1.47 -8.83
CA GLY A 8 -8.51 2.82 -9.03
C GLY A 8 -10.02 2.80 -9.20
N GLY A 9 -10.58 3.89 -9.71
CA GLY A 9 -12.03 4.07 -9.80
C GLY A 9 -12.58 4.78 -8.56
N THR A 10 -13.82 4.51 -8.20
CA THR A 10 -14.46 5.16 -7.05
C THR A 10 -14.70 4.15 -5.94
N ALA A 11 -14.85 4.58 -4.69
CA ALA A 11 -15.21 3.68 -3.58
C ALA A 11 -16.44 2.79 -3.87
N ARG A 12 -17.38 3.25 -4.72
CA ARG A 12 -18.58 2.47 -5.12
C ARG A 12 -18.34 1.54 -6.31
N ARG A 13 -17.34 1.81 -7.13
CA ARG A 13 -16.96 1.02 -8.31
C ARG A 13 -15.44 0.95 -8.42
N PRO A 14 -14.79 0.22 -7.50
CA PRO A 14 -13.36 0.05 -7.55
C PRO A 14 -13.00 -0.95 -8.65
N VAL A 15 -11.97 -0.63 -9.43
CA VAL A 15 -11.43 -1.46 -10.51
C VAL A 15 -10.08 -1.95 -10.06
N ALA A 16 -9.89 -3.27 -9.99
CA ALA A 16 -8.62 -3.89 -9.69
C ALA A 16 -8.10 -4.63 -10.92
N VAL A 17 -6.89 -4.29 -11.38
CA VAL A 17 -6.22 -4.95 -12.50
C VAL A 17 -4.90 -5.50 -12.01
N LYS A 18 -4.64 -6.79 -12.25
CA LYS A 18 -3.33 -7.38 -11.95
C LYS A 18 -2.25 -6.79 -12.85
N VAL A 19 -1.14 -6.37 -12.25
CA VAL A 19 0.03 -5.78 -12.91
C VAL A 19 1.31 -6.38 -12.32
N ALA A 20 2.47 -6.04 -12.89
CA ALA A 20 3.76 -6.45 -12.34
C ALA A 20 4.07 -5.67 -11.04
N CYS A 21 4.54 -6.38 -10.00
CA CYS A 21 4.99 -5.77 -8.75
C CYS A 21 6.20 -4.86 -8.97
N GLY A 22 6.25 -3.75 -8.23
CA GLY A 22 7.31 -2.75 -8.35
C GLY A 22 7.31 -1.99 -9.68
N SER A 23 6.30 -2.19 -10.53
CA SER A 23 6.11 -1.37 -11.72
C SER A 23 5.43 -0.06 -11.34
N ARG A 24 5.68 1.01 -12.11
CA ARG A 24 4.97 2.29 -12.00
C ARG A 24 3.45 2.21 -12.26
N ALA A 25 2.92 1.03 -12.58
CA ALA A 25 1.48 0.81 -12.72
C ALA A 25 0.84 0.27 -11.44
N SER A 26 1.62 -0.27 -10.50
CA SER A 26 1.14 -0.91 -9.28
C SER A 26 1.05 0.10 -8.15
N ASN A 27 -0.12 0.24 -7.54
CA ASN A 27 -0.28 1.00 -6.31
C ASN A 27 -0.48 0.14 -5.07
N PHE A 28 -0.91 -1.12 -5.24
CA PHE A 28 -1.07 -2.03 -4.13
C PHE A 28 -0.50 -3.41 -4.42
N LYS A 29 -0.07 -4.09 -3.36
CA LYS A 29 0.22 -5.52 -3.33
C LYS A 29 -0.80 -6.24 -2.44
N VAL A 30 -1.18 -7.46 -2.82
CA VAL A 30 -2.09 -8.31 -2.05
C VAL A 30 -1.32 -8.93 -0.89
N ALA A 31 -1.50 -8.33 0.29
CA ALA A 31 -0.98 -8.83 1.56
C ALA A 31 -1.66 -10.14 1.97
N ALA A 32 -2.99 -10.22 1.81
CA ALA A 32 -3.77 -11.40 2.14
C ALA A 32 -5.04 -11.50 1.29
N THR A 33 -5.63 -12.69 1.24
CA THR A 33 -6.98 -12.89 0.70
C THR A 33 -7.78 -13.65 1.72
N VAL A 34 -8.91 -13.08 2.12
CA VAL A 34 -9.75 -13.58 3.21
C VAL A 34 -11.23 -13.56 2.78
N PRO A 35 -12.12 -14.30 3.45
CA PRO A 35 -13.55 -14.27 3.15
C PRO A 35 -14.19 -12.90 3.35
N THR A 36 -13.82 -12.16 4.41
CA THR A 36 -14.43 -10.86 4.75
C THR A 36 -13.39 -9.87 5.26
N ARG A 37 -13.66 -8.56 5.15
CA ARG A 37 -12.73 -7.47 5.53
C ARG A 37 -12.25 -7.58 6.98
N GLU A 38 -13.11 -8.05 7.88
CA GLU A 38 -12.85 -8.16 9.32
C GLU A 38 -11.75 -9.17 9.64
N GLN A 39 -11.39 -10.03 8.68
CA GLN A 39 -10.34 -11.04 8.82
C GLN A 39 -9.00 -10.57 8.26
N CYS A 40 -8.91 -9.37 7.68
CA CYS A 40 -7.63 -8.78 7.29
C CYS A 40 -6.81 -8.42 8.53
N PRO A 41 -5.47 -8.44 8.45
CA PRO A 41 -4.62 -7.82 9.46
C PRO A 41 -5.06 -6.37 9.71
N GLY A 42 -4.97 -5.91 10.96
CA GLY A 42 -5.41 -4.57 11.34
C GLY A 42 -4.54 -3.45 10.75
N ASP A 43 -3.34 -3.80 10.30
CA ASP A 43 -2.33 -2.88 9.76
C ASP A 43 -2.26 -2.83 8.23
N VAL A 44 -3.24 -3.38 7.49
CA VAL A 44 -3.28 -3.21 6.02
C VAL A 44 -3.77 -1.82 5.62
N ASP A 45 -3.20 -1.28 4.56
CA ASP A 45 -3.48 0.08 4.07
C ASP A 45 -4.90 0.19 3.47
N SER A 46 -5.37 -0.87 2.81
CA SER A 46 -6.71 -0.90 2.21
C SER A 46 -7.24 -2.32 2.09
N ALA A 47 -8.48 -2.44 1.60
CA ALA A 47 -9.05 -3.73 1.25
C ALA A 47 -10.08 -3.62 0.13
N TYR A 48 -10.11 -4.65 -0.70
CA TYR A 48 -10.98 -4.73 -1.87
C TYR A 48 -11.78 -6.02 -1.84
N SER A 49 -13.11 -5.90 -1.76
CA SER A 49 -14.02 -7.04 -1.82
C SER A 49 -14.56 -7.21 -3.23
N ALA A 50 -14.14 -8.28 -3.92
CA ALA A 50 -14.67 -8.66 -5.20
C ALA A 50 -15.88 -9.57 -5.00
N ARG A 51 -17.01 -9.25 -5.64
CA ARG A 51 -18.12 -10.20 -5.80
C ARG A 51 -17.91 -10.94 -7.11
N ASN A 52 -17.70 -12.26 -7.05
CA ASN A 52 -17.78 -13.06 -8.26
C ASN A 52 -19.26 -13.42 -8.56
N GLY A 53 -19.55 -13.83 -9.80
CA GLY A 53 -20.92 -14.11 -10.26
C GLY A 53 -21.63 -15.26 -9.54
N PHE A 54 -20.94 -15.98 -8.64
CA PHE A 54 -21.44 -17.15 -7.92
C PHE A 54 -21.63 -16.89 -6.41
N SER A 55 -21.77 -15.62 -5.99
CA SER A 55 -22.03 -15.17 -4.61
C SER A 55 -20.87 -15.32 -3.62
N GLU A 56 -19.74 -15.92 -4.01
CA GLU A 56 -18.54 -15.93 -3.19
C GLU A 56 -17.89 -14.54 -3.22
N THR A 57 -17.92 -13.86 -2.06
CA THR A 57 -17.18 -12.63 -1.87
C THR A 57 -15.85 -12.99 -1.24
N HIS A 58 -14.75 -12.61 -1.89
CA HIS A 58 -13.42 -12.66 -1.29
C HIS A 58 -12.91 -11.23 -1.16
N THR A 59 -12.27 -10.94 -0.03
CA THR A 59 -11.62 -9.67 0.25
C THR A 59 -10.11 -9.82 0.09
N ALA A 60 -9.52 -9.03 -0.81
CA ALA A 60 -8.09 -8.80 -0.84
C ALA A 60 -7.74 -7.74 0.21
N CYS A 61 -6.81 -8.06 1.11
CA CYS A 61 -6.20 -7.13 2.04
C CYS A 61 -4.94 -6.58 1.38
N LEU A 62 -4.80 -5.25 1.36
CA LEU A 62 -3.88 -4.57 0.46
C LEU A 62 -2.90 -3.71 1.24
N ASP A 63 -1.63 -3.83 0.88
CA ASP A 63 -0.61 -2.84 1.26
C ASP A 63 -0.26 -2.00 0.05
N ILE A 64 0.20 -0.78 0.27
CA ILE A 64 0.85 0.00 -0.76
C ILE A 64 2.04 -0.79 -1.33
N ASP A 65 2.18 -0.81 -2.65
CA ASP A 65 3.29 -1.50 -3.32
C ASP A 65 4.59 -0.67 -3.27
N TRP A 66 5.11 -0.50 -2.06
CA TRP A 66 6.38 0.18 -1.83
C TRP A 66 7.55 -0.57 -2.46
N ALA A 67 8.32 0.13 -3.29
CA ALA A 67 9.59 -0.31 -3.84
C ALA A 67 10.68 0.73 -3.55
N VAL A 68 11.83 0.29 -3.04
CA VAL A 68 12.94 1.18 -2.68
C VAL A 68 13.38 1.99 -3.91
N GLY A 69 13.43 3.31 -3.77
CA GLY A 69 13.78 4.26 -4.83
C GLY A 69 12.59 4.79 -5.63
N GLU A 70 11.43 4.14 -5.59
CA GLU A 70 10.21 4.58 -6.27
C GLU A 70 9.38 5.51 -5.37
N CYS A 71 8.52 6.33 -6.00
CA CYS A 71 7.65 7.26 -5.30
C CYS A 71 6.16 6.89 -5.41
N MET A 72 5.46 7.14 -4.31
CA MET A 72 4.01 7.13 -4.22
C MET A 72 3.52 8.50 -3.80
N SER A 73 2.50 9.01 -4.47
CA SER A 73 1.67 10.09 -3.93
C SER A 73 0.67 9.47 -2.97
N VAL A 74 0.74 9.87 -1.70
CA VAL A 74 -0.15 9.37 -0.65
C VAL A 74 -0.92 10.56 -0.07
N ASP A 75 -2.25 10.51 -0.17
CA ASP A 75 -3.11 11.55 0.40
C ASP A 75 -3.00 11.53 1.93
N PRO A 76 -2.53 12.63 2.57
CA PRO A 76 -2.37 12.69 4.03
C PRO A 76 -3.72 12.54 4.77
N ASP A 77 -4.84 12.83 4.09
CA ASP A 77 -6.18 12.67 4.65
C ASP A 77 -6.81 11.29 4.35
N ASN A 78 -6.09 10.39 3.64
CA ASN A 78 -6.55 9.06 3.23
C ASN A 78 -7.91 9.06 2.50
N ARG A 79 -8.23 10.11 1.72
CA ARG A 79 -9.49 10.21 0.97
C ARG A 79 -9.39 9.56 -0.41
N THR A 80 -8.18 9.41 -0.94
CA THR A 80 -7.92 8.77 -2.22
C THR A 80 -6.89 7.66 -2.09
N ASP A 81 -6.98 6.67 -3.00
CA ASP A 81 -5.98 5.62 -3.14
C ASP A 81 -4.60 6.22 -3.48
N PRO A 82 -3.50 5.60 -3.03
CA PRO A 82 -2.15 6.01 -3.40
C PRO A 82 -1.93 5.83 -4.90
N VAL A 83 -1.11 6.71 -5.46
CA VAL A 83 -0.84 6.77 -6.90
C VAL A 83 0.67 6.69 -7.14
N PRO A 84 1.15 5.76 -7.98
CA PRO A 84 2.56 5.72 -8.35
C PRO A 84 2.93 7.01 -9.07
N ALA A 85 4.01 7.64 -8.65
CA ALA A 85 4.43 8.94 -9.18
C ALA A 85 5.92 8.91 -9.56
N ASP A 86 6.31 9.74 -10.52
CA ASP A 86 7.73 10.05 -10.69
C ASP A 86 8.15 10.96 -9.53
N CYS A 87 9.25 10.63 -8.85
CA CYS A 87 9.73 11.40 -7.71
C CYS A 87 9.99 12.88 -8.03
N ASN A 88 10.33 13.19 -9.29
CA ASN A 88 10.63 14.56 -9.73
C ASN A 88 9.41 15.27 -10.36
N ASP A 89 8.24 14.64 -10.40
CA ASP A 89 7.04 15.26 -10.96
C ASP A 89 6.38 16.18 -9.92
N GLU A 90 6.84 17.43 -9.90
CA GLU A 90 6.32 18.49 -9.02
C GLU A 90 4.82 18.80 -9.21
N SER A 91 4.18 18.29 -10.27
CA SER A 91 2.75 18.48 -10.49
C SER A 91 1.87 17.54 -9.64
N VAL A 92 2.43 16.46 -9.10
CA VAL A 92 1.72 15.48 -8.28
C VAL A 92 2.02 15.75 -6.82
N PRO A 93 1.10 16.16 -5.96
CA PRO A 93 1.42 16.51 -4.57
C PRO A 93 1.71 15.28 -3.69
N HIS A 94 2.29 15.52 -2.51
CA HIS A 94 2.42 14.53 -1.43
C HIS A 94 3.20 13.27 -1.84
N ARG A 95 4.24 13.44 -2.67
CA ARG A 95 5.10 12.35 -3.12
C ARG A 95 6.02 11.93 -1.98
N GLN A 96 6.07 10.63 -1.76
CA GLN A 96 6.94 10.01 -0.79
C GLN A 96 7.78 8.94 -1.46
N ARG A 97 9.09 9.03 -1.29
CA ARG A 97 10.03 8.04 -1.81
C ARG A 97 10.32 6.99 -0.75
N ALA A 98 10.17 5.71 -1.07
CA ALA A 98 10.62 4.66 -0.18
C ALA A 98 12.15 4.60 -0.18
N THR A 99 12.76 4.79 0.98
CA THR A 99 14.21 4.76 1.16
C THR A 99 14.70 3.40 1.65
N GLN A 100 13.86 2.70 2.42
CA GLN A 100 14.21 1.40 2.98
C GLN A 100 12.94 0.62 3.37
N ILE A 101 13.01 -0.71 3.30
CA ILE A 101 11.99 -1.60 3.85
C ILE A 101 12.66 -2.46 4.92
N LEU A 102 12.26 -2.26 6.17
CA LEU A 102 12.76 -2.97 7.33
C LEU A 102 11.83 -4.14 7.64
N THR A 103 12.35 -5.36 7.80
CA THR A 103 11.57 -6.57 8.06
C THR A 103 12.03 -7.30 9.31
N GLY A 104 11.15 -8.06 9.95
CA GLY A 104 11.50 -8.85 11.14
C GLY A 104 11.74 -7.98 12.37
N LEU A 105 11.02 -6.86 12.45
CA LEU A 105 11.18 -5.89 13.53
C LEU A 105 10.71 -6.47 14.87
N SER A 106 11.41 -6.08 15.94
CA SER A 106 11.01 -6.38 17.31
C SER A 106 10.00 -5.36 17.81
N ASP A 107 9.15 -5.78 18.75
CA ASP A 107 8.16 -4.89 19.36
C ASP A 107 8.83 -3.85 20.29
N PRO A 108 8.39 -2.58 20.27
CA PRO A 108 7.35 -2.03 19.40
C PRO A 108 7.88 -1.77 17.98
N VAL A 109 7.11 -2.22 16.98
CA VAL A 109 7.33 -1.90 15.58
C VAL A 109 6.95 -0.43 15.35
N SER A 110 7.91 0.42 15.05
CA SER A 110 7.73 1.88 14.92
C SER A 110 8.57 2.45 13.78
N VAL A 111 8.13 3.61 13.25
CA VAL A 111 8.86 4.42 12.27
C VAL A 111 10.11 5.08 12.84
N ASP A 112 10.29 5.08 14.16
CA ASP A 112 11.52 5.57 14.82
C ASP A 112 12.77 4.81 14.38
N GLN A 113 12.60 3.61 13.80
CA GLN A 113 13.69 2.82 13.24
C GLN A 113 14.15 3.32 11.86
N CYS A 114 13.39 4.24 11.24
CA CYS A 114 13.76 4.91 10.01
C CYS A 114 14.71 6.07 10.29
N LEU A 115 15.74 6.25 9.45
CA LEU A 115 16.70 7.34 9.62
C LEU A 115 16.05 8.74 9.62
N SER A 116 14.98 8.91 8.84
CA SER A 116 14.19 10.14 8.79
C SER A 116 13.20 10.29 9.96
N GLY A 117 12.91 9.20 10.69
CA GLY A 117 11.77 9.09 11.61
C GLY A 117 10.41 9.06 10.92
N VAL A 118 10.36 9.01 9.58
CA VAL A 118 9.13 9.05 8.78
C VAL A 118 8.98 7.73 8.02
N GLY A 119 7.77 7.17 8.05
CA GLY A 119 7.48 5.89 7.42
C GLY A 119 6.08 5.38 7.69
N TYR A 120 5.86 4.12 7.31
CA TYR A 120 4.66 3.36 7.56
C TYR A 120 5.03 2.09 8.34
N ALA A 121 4.48 1.94 9.54
CA ALA A 121 4.72 0.79 10.40
C ALA A 121 3.59 -0.22 10.28
N TYR A 122 3.95 -1.47 9.99
CA TYR A 122 3.05 -2.61 9.86
C TYR A 122 3.30 -3.54 11.05
N ALA A 123 2.73 -3.18 12.21
CA ALA A 123 3.09 -3.76 13.50
C ALA A 123 2.69 -5.24 13.66
N GLU A 124 1.50 -5.64 13.16
CA GLU A 124 1.06 -7.03 13.23
C GLU A 124 1.95 -7.95 12.39
N ARG A 125 2.47 -7.40 11.28
CA ARG A 125 3.33 -8.13 10.33
C ARG A 125 4.82 -7.83 10.47
N ARG A 126 5.21 -7.06 11.49
CA ARG A 126 6.60 -6.80 11.92
C ARG A 126 7.52 -6.27 10.82
N PHE A 127 7.05 -5.28 10.07
CA PHE A 127 7.86 -4.57 9.10
C PHE A 127 7.53 -3.07 9.08
N ALA A 128 8.43 -2.26 8.55
CA ALA A 128 8.21 -0.83 8.34
C ALA A 128 8.77 -0.41 6.98
N VAL A 129 8.12 0.56 6.35
CA VAL A 129 8.63 1.21 5.15
C VAL A 129 9.07 2.60 5.53
N CYS A 130 10.36 2.86 5.39
CA CYS A 130 10.94 4.17 5.62
C CYS A 130 10.79 5.02 4.37
N VAL A 131 10.35 6.25 4.56
CA VAL A 131 10.12 7.18 3.46
C VAL A 131 10.77 8.53 3.73
N GLU A 132 10.92 9.29 2.66
CA GLU A 132 11.20 10.72 2.70
C GLU A 132 10.15 11.45 1.86
N ASP A 133 9.79 12.65 2.31
CA ASP A 133 8.93 13.56 1.56
C ASP A 133 9.75 14.22 0.45
N VAL A 134 9.28 14.12 -0.80
CA VAL A 134 9.90 14.74 -1.97
C VAL A 134 8.99 15.74 -2.67
N GLY A 135 7.91 16.20 -2.01
CA GLY A 135 7.00 17.27 -2.45
C GLY A 135 5.60 16.82 -2.85
#